data_AF-A0A257KKH5-F1
#
_entry.id   AF-A0A257KKH5-F1
#
_cell.length_a   1.000
_cell.length_b   1.000
_cell.length_c   1.000
_cell.angle_alpha   90.00
_cell.angle_beta   90.00
_cell.angle_gamma   90.00
#
_symmetry.space_group_name_H-M   'P 1'
#
loop_
_entity.id
_entity.type
_entity.pdbx_description
1 polymer ?
#
loop_
_entity_poly.entity_id
_entity_poly.type
_entity_poly.pdbx_seq_one_letter_code
_entity_poly.pdbx_strand_id
1 'polypeptide(L)'
;AFAVAFYPGCADERRRGYQPSAPLLRLLGADDDWTPPQPCLALGQESAEPRPQVVAYPGAYHGFDGTGPVRLWREVPNGVNPGQGVHLGGNPAAREAALARLTQFLGEVGVLR
;
A
#
# COMPACT_ATOMS: atom_id res chain seq x y z
N ALA A 1 -10.34 -17.16 -3.46
CA ALA A 1 -10.33 -15.71 -3.75
C ALA A 1 -9.06 -15.11 -3.15
N PHE A 2 -8.56 -14.00 -3.70
CA PHE A 2 -7.42 -13.26 -3.18
C PHE A 2 -7.66 -11.75 -3.41
N ALA A 3 -6.87 -10.91 -2.76
CA ALA A 3 -6.92 -9.47 -2.97
C ALA A 3 -5.51 -8.87 -3.10
N VAL A 4 -5.43 -7.77 -3.84
CA VAL A 4 -4.24 -6.92 -3.93
C VAL A 4 -4.70 -5.49 -3.69
N ALA A 5 -4.02 -4.78 -2.80
CA ALA A 5 -4.30 -3.38 -2.51
C ALA A 5 -3.04 -2.55 -2.62
N PHE A 6 -3.07 -1.54 -3.48
CA PHE A 6 -2.05 -0.51 -3.54
C PHE A 6 -2.44 0.61 -2.58
N TYR A 7 -1.47 1.03 -1.75
CA TYR A 7 -1.55 2.17 -0.82
C TYR A 7 -2.87 2.30 -0.02
N PRO A 8 -3.44 1.21 0.56
CA PRO A 8 -4.68 1.30 1.34
C PRO A 8 -4.46 2.07 2.66
N GLY A 9 -5.52 2.71 3.16
CA GLY A 9 -5.55 3.20 4.54
C GLY A 9 -5.85 2.07 5.52
N CYS A 10 -4.89 1.70 6.39
CA CYS A 10 -5.09 0.62 7.37
C CYS A 10 -5.41 1.07 8.80
N ALA A 11 -5.33 2.38 9.09
CA ALA A 11 -5.59 2.87 10.44
C ALA A 11 -7.02 2.55 10.91
N ASP A 12 -8.00 2.72 10.02
CA ASP A 12 -9.42 2.52 10.33
C ASP A 12 -9.75 1.03 10.43
N GLU A 13 -9.23 0.22 9.51
CA GLU A 13 -9.40 -1.24 9.54
C GLU A 13 -8.77 -1.87 10.79
N ARG A 14 -7.61 -1.37 11.22
CA ARG A 14 -7.02 -1.78 12.50
C ARG A 14 -7.93 -1.44 13.68
N ARG A 15 -8.55 -0.25 13.71
CA ARG A 15 -9.52 0.13 14.77
C ARG A 15 -10.79 -0.73 14.74
N ARG A 16 -11.18 -1.22 13.56
CA ARG A 16 -12.34 -2.11 13.36
C ARG A 16 -12.06 -3.57 13.73
N GLY A 17 -10.82 -3.92 14.07
CA GLY A 17 -10.45 -5.30 14.38
C GLY A 17 -10.42 -6.19 13.14
N TYR A 18 -9.84 -5.69 12.05
CA TYR A 18 -9.69 -6.40 10.78
C TYR A 18 -9.30 -7.88 10.95
N GLN A 19 -10.04 -8.76 10.26
CA GLN A 19 -9.80 -10.20 10.21
C GLN A 19 -9.54 -10.63 8.77
N PRO A 20 -8.37 -11.23 8.46
CA PRO A 20 -8.10 -11.77 7.14
C PRO A 20 -9.05 -12.91 6.80
N SER A 21 -9.61 -12.90 5.59
CA SER A 21 -10.48 -13.98 5.08
C SER A 21 -9.95 -14.63 3.80
N ALA A 22 -8.88 -14.08 3.22
CA ALA A 22 -8.23 -14.55 2.01
C ALA A 22 -6.78 -14.04 1.95
N PRO A 23 -5.89 -14.66 1.17
CA PRO A 23 -4.57 -14.10 0.87
C PRO A 23 -4.67 -12.66 0.36
N LEU A 24 -3.92 -11.75 0.99
CA LEU A 24 -3.88 -10.34 0.66
C LEU A 24 -2.43 -9.89 0.49
N LEU A 25 -2.14 -9.21 -0.63
CA LEU A 25 -0.92 -8.45 -0.83
C LEU A 25 -1.21 -6.95 -0.72
N ARG A 26 -0.45 -6.24 0.13
CA ARG A 26 -0.47 -4.78 0.23
C ARG A 26 0.86 -4.20 -0.25
N LEU A 27 0.78 -3.22 -1.15
CA LEU A 27 1.93 -2.57 -1.78
C LEU A 27 1.88 -1.07 -1.47
N LEU A 28 2.84 -0.57 -0.70
CA LEU A 28 2.78 0.74 -0.06
C LEU A 28 3.92 1.65 -0.52
N GLY A 29 3.67 2.95 -0.56
CA GLY A 29 4.74 3.94 -0.54
C GLY A 29 5.29 4.08 0.89
N ALA A 30 6.60 4.01 1.09
CA ALA A 30 7.18 4.19 2.42
C ALA A 30 7.06 5.64 2.92
N ASP A 31 6.96 6.59 1.99
CA ASP A 31 6.89 8.02 2.27
C ASP A 31 5.46 8.57 2.08
N ASP A 32 4.48 7.70 1.84
CA ASP A 32 3.07 8.07 1.63
C ASP A 32 2.55 8.92 2.80
N ASP A 33 2.25 10.18 2.52
CA ASP A 33 1.74 11.15 3.49
C ASP A 33 0.21 11.31 3.41
N TRP A 34 -0.47 10.51 2.57
CA TRP A 34 -1.92 10.40 2.53
C TRP A 34 -2.40 9.20 3.36
N THR A 35 -1.90 8.02 3.05
CA THR A 35 -2.19 6.76 3.75
C THR A 35 -0.89 6.19 4.31
N PRO A 36 -0.39 6.73 5.45
CA PRO A 36 0.92 6.36 5.98
C PRO A 36 1.04 4.85 6.15
N PRO A 37 2.21 4.25 5.83
CA PRO A 37 2.35 2.79 5.75
C PRO A 37 2.35 2.10 7.12
N GLN A 38 2.68 2.82 8.20
CA GLN A 38 2.93 2.25 9.53
C GLN A 38 1.71 1.49 10.08
N PRO A 39 0.46 2.00 10.02
CA PRO A 39 -0.72 1.21 10.36
C PRO A 39 -0.86 -0.09 9.57
N CYS A 40 -0.48 -0.10 8.28
CA CYS A 40 -0.56 -1.32 7.47
C CYS A 40 0.50 -2.35 7.86
N LEU A 41 1.72 -1.89 8.15
CA LEU A 41 2.81 -2.74 8.64
C LEU A 41 2.44 -3.36 9.99
N ALA A 42 1.96 -2.56 10.94
CA ALA A 42 1.48 -3.04 12.24
C ALA A 42 0.34 -4.06 12.09
N LEU A 43 -0.67 -3.74 11.28
CA LEU A 43 -1.79 -4.64 11.04
C LEU A 43 -1.34 -5.97 10.42
N GLY A 44 -0.33 -5.97 9.54
CA GLY A 44 0.25 -7.20 9.00
C GLY A 44 0.95 -8.08 10.04
N GLN A 45 1.60 -7.47 11.03
CA GLN A 45 2.23 -8.18 12.15
C GLN A 45 1.19 -8.76 13.11
N GLU A 46 0.12 -8.00 13.37
CA GLU A 46 -0.97 -8.34 14.29
C GLU A 46 -1.99 -9.34 13.72
N SER A 47 -2.03 -9.51 12.39
CA SER A 47 -3.04 -10.35 11.71
C SER A 47 -2.85 -11.84 11.97
N ALA A 48 -3.98 -12.54 12.12
CA ALA A 48 -4.05 -14.00 12.08
C ALA A 48 -3.83 -14.55 10.65
N GLU A 49 -3.83 -15.88 10.51
CA GLU A 49 -3.77 -16.51 9.19
C GLU A 49 -5.13 -16.43 8.45
N PRO A 50 -5.13 -16.31 7.10
CA PRO A 50 -3.97 -16.16 6.23
C PRO A 50 -3.34 -14.77 6.36
N ARG A 51 -2.07 -14.72 6.75
CA ARG A 51 -1.39 -13.47 7.10
C ARG A 51 -1.21 -12.59 5.86
N PRO A 52 -1.70 -11.35 5.86
CA PRO A 52 -1.49 -10.43 4.76
C PRO A 52 0.00 -10.13 4.56
N GLN A 53 0.43 -10.17 3.30
CA GLN A 53 1.77 -9.77 2.90
C GLN A 53 1.81 -8.26 2.70
N VAL A 54 2.89 -7.60 3.15
CA VAL A 54 3.02 -6.15 3.09
C VAL A 54 4.41 -5.79 2.61
N VAL A 55 4.50 -4.89 1.63
CA VAL A 55 5.75 -4.33 1.14
C VAL A 55 5.63 -2.82 1.10
N ALA A 56 6.63 -2.11 1.61
CA ALA A 56 6.73 -0.65 1.53
C ALA A 56 7.99 -0.27 0.75
N TYR A 57 7.86 0.61 -0.24
CA TYR A 57 8.95 1.00 -1.13
C TYR A 57 9.54 2.37 -0.70
N PRO A 58 10.85 2.44 -0.36
CA PRO A 58 11.50 3.70 -0.01
C PRO A 58 11.41 4.76 -1.13
N GLY A 59 11.21 6.03 -0.78
CA GLY A 59 11.14 7.12 -1.75
C GLY A 59 9.83 7.18 -2.54
N ALA A 60 8.84 6.34 -2.20
CA ALA A 60 7.57 6.26 -2.91
C ALA A 60 6.44 6.86 -2.05
N TYR A 61 5.64 7.71 -2.69
CA TYR A 61 4.42 8.31 -2.15
C TYR A 61 3.17 7.54 -2.62
N HIS A 62 1.99 8.11 -2.39
CA HIS A 62 0.74 7.60 -2.95
C HIS A 62 0.80 7.60 -4.50
N GLY A 63 0.23 6.58 -5.14
CA GLY A 63 0.22 6.48 -6.61
C GLY A 63 1.59 6.21 -7.26
N PHE A 64 2.54 5.65 -6.52
CA PHE A 64 3.92 5.39 -6.98
C PHE A 64 4.02 4.46 -8.19
N ASP A 65 3.00 3.65 -8.47
CA ASP A 65 2.91 2.74 -9.61
C ASP A 65 2.55 3.45 -10.92
N GLY A 66 2.21 4.75 -10.85
CA GLY A 66 2.01 5.61 -12.00
C GLY A 66 3.31 6.05 -12.69
N THR A 67 3.15 6.80 -13.79
CA THR A 67 4.27 7.36 -14.58
C THR A 67 4.42 8.87 -14.44
N GLY A 68 3.45 9.55 -13.82
CA GLY A 68 3.49 10.99 -13.62
C GLY A 68 4.51 11.41 -12.55
N PRO A 69 5.03 12.63 -12.59
CA PRO A 69 5.93 13.12 -11.55
C PRO A 69 5.20 13.27 -10.20
N VAL A 70 5.93 13.19 -9.10
CA VAL A 70 5.41 13.52 -7.76
C VAL A 70 4.97 14.99 -7.74
N ARG A 71 3.77 15.23 -7.23
CA ARG A 71 3.18 16.56 -7.03
C ARG A 71 2.53 16.66 -5.66
N LEU A 72 2.53 17.86 -5.10
CA LEU A 72 1.71 18.20 -3.93
C LEU A 72 0.28 18.50 -4.37
N TRP A 73 -0.69 17.77 -3.82
CA TRP A 73 -2.12 17.94 -4.04
C TRP A 73 -2.76 18.58 -2.82
N ARG A 74 -2.95 19.90 -2.89
CA ARG A 74 -3.44 20.73 -1.78
C ARG A 74 -4.91 20.55 -1.46
N GLU A 75 -5.68 19.97 -2.38
CA GLU A 75 -7.13 19.78 -2.23
C GLU A 75 -7.50 18.58 -1.35
N VAL A 76 -6.52 17.73 -0.98
CA VAL A 76 -6.72 16.62 -0.05
C VAL A 76 -6.67 17.18 1.38
N PRO A 77 -7.79 17.17 2.13
CA PRO A 77 -7.84 17.82 3.44
C PRO A 77 -7.22 16.98 4.57
N ASN A 78 -7.11 15.66 4.37
CA ASN A 78 -6.56 14.70 5.32
C ASN A 78 -5.15 14.22 4.91
N GLY A 79 -4.57 13.33 5.72
CA GLY A 79 -3.19 12.85 5.56
C GLY A 79 -2.39 13.05 6.83
N VAL A 80 -1.07 12.90 6.75
CA VAL A 80 -0.13 13.09 7.87
C VAL A 80 -0.11 14.55 8.33
N ASN A 81 -0.29 15.49 7.40
CA ASN A 81 -0.31 16.94 7.67
C ASN A 81 -1.67 17.54 7.25
N PRO A 82 -2.73 17.41 8.08
CA PRO A 82 -4.06 17.91 7.75
C PRO A 82 -4.05 19.37 7.28
N GLY A 83 -4.76 19.64 6.18
CA GLY A 83 -4.85 20.97 5.56
C GLY A 83 -3.64 21.43 4.75
N GLN A 84 -2.55 20.65 4.68
CA GLN A 84 -1.36 20.98 3.88
C GLN A 84 -1.29 20.25 2.53
N GLY A 85 -2.22 19.32 2.29
CA GLY A 85 -2.20 18.44 1.12
C GLY A 85 -1.30 17.23 1.31
N VAL A 86 -1.19 16.44 0.24
CA VAL A 86 -0.43 15.18 0.21
C VAL A 86 0.38 15.09 -1.09
N HIS A 87 1.46 14.33 -1.07
CA HIS A 87 2.25 14.04 -2.26
C HIS A 87 1.74 12.79 -2.94
N LEU A 88 1.62 12.85 -4.27
CA LEU A 88 1.38 11.67 -5.09
C LEU A 88 2.06 11.76 -6.44
N GLY A 89 2.45 10.61 -6.96
CA GLY A 89 3.05 10.44 -8.26
C GLY A 89 3.98 9.25 -8.31
N GLY A 90 4.44 8.94 -9.52
CA GLY A 90 5.20 7.76 -9.85
C GLY A 90 6.60 7.75 -9.25
N ASN A 91 7.07 6.55 -8.92
CA ASN A 91 8.46 6.24 -8.64
C ASN A 91 8.84 5.01 -9.49
N PRO A 92 9.67 5.17 -10.55
CA PRO A 92 9.94 4.08 -11.50
C PRO A 92 10.48 2.80 -10.85
N ALA A 93 11.41 2.93 -9.89
CA ALA A 93 11.98 1.79 -9.20
C ALA A 93 10.94 1.07 -8.32
N ALA A 94 10.12 1.82 -7.58
CA ALA A 94 9.04 1.24 -6.78
C ALA A 94 7.96 0.58 -7.65
N ARG A 95 7.63 1.19 -8.79
CA ARG A 95 6.69 0.63 -9.78
C ARG A 95 7.17 -0.71 -10.30
N GLU A 96 8.42 -0.80 -10.77
CA GLU A 96 9.00 -2.05 -11.27
C GLU A 96 9.02 -3.14 -10.18
N ALA A 97 9.47 -2.79 -8.98
CA ALA A 97 9.49 -3.72 -7.85
C ALA A 97 8.09 -4.19 -7.46
N ALA A 98 7.09 -3.30 -7.45
CA ALA A 98 5.71 -3.63 -7.15
C ALA A 98 5.06 -4.54 -8.18
N LEU A 99 5.32 -4.32 -9.47
CA LEU A 99 4.85 -5.20 -10.53
C LEU A 99 5.50 -6.58 -10.43
N ALA A 100 6.81 -6.67 -10.17
CA ALA A 100 7.48 -7.93 -9.94
C ALA A 100 6.90 -8.68 -8.72
N ARG A 101 6.68 -7.97 -7.61
CA ARG A 101 6.08 -8.54 -6.40
C ARG A 101 4.65 -9.02 -6.64
N LEU A 102 3.86 -8.26 -7.39
CA LEU A 102 2.51 -8.65 -7.80
C LEU A 102 2.53 -9.94 -8.61
N THR A 103 3.38 -10.03 -9.63
CA THR A 103 3.54 -11.26 -10.43
C THR A 103 3.90 -12.46 -9.57
N GLN A 104 4.85 -12.30 -8.63
CA GLN A 104 5.20 -13.35 -7.68
C GLN A 104 4.00 -13.80 -6.84
N PHE A 105 3.23 -12.85 -6.29
CA PHE A 105 2.04 -13.16 -5.49
C PHE A 105 0.98 -13.91 -6.30
N LEU A 106 0.76 -13.51 -7.55
CA LEU A 106 -0.16 -14.20 -8.44
C LEU A 106 0.29 -15.64 -8.75
N GLY A 107 1.59 -15.92 -8.75
CA GLY A 107 2.12 -17.28 -8.77
C GLY A 107 1.85 -18.05 -7.47
N GLU A 108 2.10 -17.43 -6.31
CA GLU A 108 1.83 -18.01 -4.98
C GLU A 108 0.35 -18.40 -4.81
N VAL A 109 -0.58 -17.60 -5.33
CA VAL A 109 -2.03 -17.89 -5.26
C VAL A 109 -2.55 -18.70 -6.45
N GLY A 110 -1.68 -19.19 -7.34
CA GLY A 110 -2.01 -20.12 -8.41
C GLY A 110 -2.74 -19.53 -9.62
N VAL A 111 -2.66 -18.21 -9.82
CA VAL A 111 -3.23 -17.50 -10.98
C VAL A 111 -2.30 -17.55 -12.18
N LEU A 112 -1.03 -17.22 -11.96
CA LEU A 112 0.01 -17.31 -12.98
C LEU A 112 0.78 -18.63 -12.77
N ARG A 113 1.00 -19.38 -13.84
CA ARG A 113 1.82 -20.59 -13.86
C ARG A 113 3.03 -20.37 -14.73
#